data_AF-A0A970BJU4-F1
#
_entry.id   AF-A0A970BJU4-F1
#
_cell.length_a   1.000
_cell.length_b   1.000
_cell.length_c   1.000
_cell.angle_alpha   90.00
_cell.angle_beta   90.00
_cell.angle_gamma   90.00
#
_symmetry.space_group_name_H-M   'P 1'
#
loop_
_entity.id
_entity.type
_entity.pdbx_description
1 polymer ?
#
loop_
_entity_poly.entity_id
_entity_poly.type
_entity_poly.pdbx_seq_one_letter_code
_entity_poly.pdbx_strand_id
1 'polypeptide(L)'
;MGMFDELEIDKKFLPEDLQEHETGWQTKSYYSTLDTLVINKDGKLLLINNWGEGREVEETNYTGEIRFYDSVNKIWTEFVAFFENGQMFKIVQIAPKVEKEIL
;
A
#
# COMPACT_ATOMS: atom_id res chain seq x y z
N MET A 1 4.55 11.62 17.34
CA MET A 1 3.80 11.17 16.14
C MET A 1 4.85 10.69 15.14
N GLY A 2 4.75 9.44 14.69
CA GLY A 2 5.63 8.95 13.62
C GLY A 2 5.25 9.61 12.30
N MET A 3 6.23 9.90 11.46
CA MET A 3 6.01 10.33 10.08
C MET A 3 5.76 9.06 9.27
N PHE A 4 4.55 8.90 8.72
CA PHE A 4 4.17 7.76 7.91
C PHE A 4 3.68 8.29 6.57
N ASP A 5 4.03 7.58 5.49
CA ASP A 5 3.44 7.84 4.19
C ASP A 5 2.06 7.18 4.13
N GLU A 6 1.14 7.80 3.39
CA GLU A 6 -0.16 7.19 3.09
C GLU A 6 -0.01 6.22 1.91
N LEU A 7 -0.78 5.15 1.89
CA LEU A 7 -0.88 4.23 0.76
C LEU A 7 -2.33 4.06 0.33
N GLU A 8 -2.53 4.21 -0.97
CA GLU A 8 -3.74 3.84 -1.68
C GLU A 8 -3.46 2.54 -2.46
N ILE A 9 -4.43 1.63 -2.49
CA ILE A 9 -4.30 0.35 -3.19
C ILE A 9 -5.61 0.00 -3.89
N ASP A 10 -5.49 -0.43 -5.15
CA ASP A 10 -6.66 -0.90 -5.90
C ASP A 10 -7.31 -2.10 -5.20
N LYS A 11 -8.63 -2.00 -4.99
CA LYS A 11 -9.43 -3.01 -4.28
C LYS A 11 -9.24 -4.45 -4.76
N LYS A 12 -8.82 -4.69 -6.00
CA LYS A 12 -8.62 -6.06 -6.51
C LYS A 12 -7.52 -6.82 -5.74
N PHE A 13 -6.63 -6.10 -5.06
CA PHE A 13 -5.56 -6.66 -4.25
C PHE A 13 -5.93 -6.79 -2.77
N LEU A 14 -7.13 -6.35 -2.39
CA LEU A 14 -7.66 -6.47 -1.04
C LEU A 14 -8.63 -7.65 -0.95
N PRO A 15 -8.70 -8.31 0.22
CA PRO A 15 -9.78 -9.25 0.54
C PRO A 15 -11.17 -8.64 0.31
N GLU A 16 -12.18 -9.48 0.02
CA GLU A 16 -13.56 -9.03 -0.29
C GLU A 16 -14.14 -8.09 0.77
N ASP A 17 -13.88 -8.36 2.05
CA ASP A 17 -14.34 -7.57 3.19
C ASP A 17 -13.61 -6.23 3.37
N LEU A 18 -12.55 -6.00 2.60
CA LEU A 18 -11.73 -4.79 2.63
C LEU A 18 -11.76 -4.00 1.32
N GLN A 19 -12.54 -4.43 0.31
CA GLN A 19 -12.58 -3.76 -1.00
C GLN A 19 -13.09 -2.32 -0.96
N GLU A 20 -13.77 -1.89 0.10
CA GLU A 20 -14.20 -0.50 0.31
C GLU A 20 -13.13 0.36 1.02
N HIS A 21 -12.00 -0.23 1.41
CA HIS A 21 -10.92 0.41 2.18
C HIS A 21 -9.65 0.59 1.33
N GLU A 22 -9.80 1.27 0.19
CA GLU A 22 -8.71 1.48 -0.77
C GLU A 22 -7.66 2.51 -0.30
N THR A 23 -7.99 3.36 0.69
CA THR A 23 -7.14 4.46 1.20
C THR A 23 -6.98 4.42 2.72
N GLY A 24 -6.18 5.33 3.29
CA GLY A 24 -5.96 5.41 4.73
C GLY A 24 -4.92 4.43 5.30
N TRP A 25 -4.33 3.59 4.45
CA TRP A 25 -3.22 2.73 4.86
C TRP A 25 -1.98 3.55 5.19
N GLN A 26 -1.32 3.21 6.29
CA GLN A 26 -0.06 3.84 6.68
C GLN A 26 1.11 2.93 6.34
N THR A 27 2.18 3.47 5.75
CA THR A 27 3.40 2.71 5.50
C THR A 27 4.47 2.99 6.55
N LYS A 28 5.24 1.95 6.89
CA LYS A 28 6.36 2.04 7.83
C LYS A 28 7.72 2.13 7.14
N SER A 29 7.78 1.87 5.83
CA SER A 29 9.01 1.41 5.17
C SER A 29 9.36 2.13 3.88
N TYR A 30 8.50 3.03 3.41
CA TYR A 30 8.86 3.94 2.32
C TYR A 30 9.40 5.24 2.92
N TYR A 31 10.06 6.10 2.13
CA TYR A 31 10.97 7.18 2.52
C TYR A 31 10.53 8.12 3.68
N SER A 32 9.30 8.01 4.18
CA SER A 32 8.75 8.73 5.34
C SER A 32 8.79 10.21 5.07
N THR A 33 8.38 10.54 3.86
CA THR A 33 8.42 11.86 3.25
C THR A 33 7.07 12.55 3.31
N LEU A 34 6.03 11.92 3.87
CA LEU A 34 4.64 12.39 3.80
C LEU A 34 4.08 12.37 2.36
N ASP A 35 4.62 11.52 1.51
CA ASP A 35 4.09 11.27 0.18
C ASP A 35 2.92 10.29 0.24
N THR A 36 2.15 10.22 -0.85
CA THR A 36 1.13 9.18 -1.03
C THR A 36 1.67 8.14 -2.02
N LEU A 37 1.70 6.87 -1.61
CA LEU A 37 1.98 5.75 -2.51
C LEU A 37 0.70 5.21 -3.09
N VAL A 38 0.75 4.78 -4.34
CA VAL A 38 -0.39 4.13 -4.98
C VAL A 38 0.04 2.81 -5.59
N ILE A 39 -0.64 1.73 -5.20
CA ILE A 39 -0.57 0.44 -5.89
C ILE A 39 -1.79 0.39 -6.83
N ASN A 40 -1.58 0.73 -8.10
CA ASN A 40 -2.68 0.86 -9.06
C ASN A 40 -3.23 -0.51 -9.50
N LYS A 41 -4.32 -0.52 -10.28
CA LYS A 41 -4.94 -1.74 -10.84
C LYS A 41 -4.01 -2.65 -11.64
N ASP A 42 -2.82 -2.23 -12.04
CA ASP A 42 -1.86 -3.06 -12.80
C ASP A 42 -0.74 -3.58 -11.88
N GLY A 43 -0.81 -3.27 -10.58
CA GLY A 43 0.21 -3.61 -9.59
C GLY A 43 1.45 -2.73 -9.67
N LYS A 44 1.39 -1.59 -10.37
CA LYS A 44 2.50 -0.62 -10.39
C LYS A 44 2.49 0.22 -9.12
N LEU A 45 3.67 0.42 -8.55
CA LEU A 45 3.89 1.37 -7.48
C LEU A 45 4.15 2.75 -8.06
N LEU A 46 3.27 3.68 -7.73
CA LEU A 46 3.37 5.09 -8.07
C LEU A 46 3.65 5.89 -6.81
N LEU A 47 4.40 6.98 -6.98
CA LEU A 47 4.58 8.01 -5.97
C LEU A 47 3.75 9.22 -6.39
N ILE A 48 2.89 9.70 -5.50
CA ILE A 48 2.22 10.99 -5.63
C ILE A 48 2.91 11.95 -4.70
N ASN A 49 3.67 12.89 -5.27
CA ASN A 49 4.22 13.98 -4.51
C ASN A 49 3.09 15.00 -4.25
N ASN A 50 3.01 15.48 -3.01
CA ASN A 50 2.05 16.54 -2.64
C ASN A 50 2.77 17.89 -2.45
N TRP A 51 4.01 17.99 -2.92
CA TRP A 51 4.86 19.16 -2.75
C TRP A 51 4.88 20.00 -4.03
N GLY A 52 4.21 21.15 -4.01
CA GLY A 52 4.23 22.12 -5.11
C GLY A 52 2.84 22.53 -5.61
N GLU A 53 2.78 23.16 -6.80
CA GLU A 53 1.54 23.63 -7.44
C GLU A 53 0.81 22.54 -8.25
N GLY A 54 0.86 21.28 -7.80
CA GLY A 54 0.18 20.16 -8.49
C GLY A 54 0.41 18.81 -7.81
N ARG A 55 -0.44 17.84 -8.17
CA ARG A 55 -0.19 16.41 -7.89
C ARG A 55 0.63 15.85 -9.05
N GLU A 56 1.91 15.58 -8.85
CA GLU A 56 2.70 14.83 -9.83
C GLU A 56 2.64 13.34 -9.47
N VAL A 57 2.41 12.51 -10.48
CA VAL A 57 2.35 11.06 -10.34
C VAL A 57 3.53 10.47 -11.07
N GLU A 58 4.41 9.80 -10.34
CA GLU A 58 5.63 9.21 -10.88
C GLU A 58 5.61 7.69 -10.74
N GLU A 59 5.97 6.97 -11.81
CA GLU A 59 6.27 5.55 -11.70
C GLU A 59 7.59 5.36 -10.94
N THR A 60 7.58 4.44 -9.98
CA THR A 60 8.78 4.09 -9.24
C THR A 60 9.50 2.92 -9.91
N ASN A 61 10.81 2.81 -9.73
CA ASN A 61 11.58 1.60 -10.04
C ASN A 61 11.89 0.78 -8.77
N TYR A 62 11.10 0.97 -7.72
CA TYR A 62 11.34 0.40 -6.40
C TYR A 62 11.41 -1.13 -6.44
N THR A 63 12.39 -1.70 -5.74
CA THR A 63 12.54 -3.14 -5.54
C THR A 63 12.73 -3.40 -4.05
N GLY A 64 11.87 -4.23 -3.47
CA GLY A 64 11.84 -4.46 -2.03
C GLY A 64 10.45 -4.82 -1.53
N GLU A 65 10.21 -4.57 -0.24
CA GLU A 65 8.92 -4.79 0.41
C GLU A 65 8.37 -3.50 1.02
N ILE A 66 7.07 -3.28 0.84
CA ILE A 66 6.32 -2.22 1.50
C ILE A 66 5.34 -2.86 2.46
N ARG A 67 5.51 -2.53 3.74
CA ARG A 67 4.57 -2.89 4.80
C ARG A 67 3.60 -1.74 5.04
N PHE A 68 2.32 -2.06 5.03
CA PHE A 68 1.26 -1.09 5.27
C PHE A 68 0.16 -1.64 6.17
N TYR A 69 -0.49 -0.77 6.93
CA TYR A 69 -1.47 -1.16 7.94
C TYR A 69 -2.52 -0.07 8.20
N ASP A 70 -3.65 -0.48 8.74
CA ASP A 70 -4.67 0.41 9.31
C ASP A 70 -5.54 -0.34 10.34
N SER A 71 -6.28 0.40 11.15
CA SER A 71 -7.33 -0.12 12.04
C SER A 71 -8.70 -0.08 11.34
N VAL A 72 -8.99 -1.06 10.49
CA VAL A 72 -10.26 -1.17 9.77
C VAL A 72 -11.32 -1.81 10.67
N ASN A 73 -12.46 -1.14 10.89
CA ASN A 73 -13.54 -1.64 11.76
C ASN A 73 -13.08 -2.06 13.18
N LYS A 74 -12.07 -1.36 13.73
CA LYS A 74 -11.42 -1.65 15.03
C LYS A 74 -10.61 -2.95 15.05
N ILE A 75 -10.31 -3.52 13.89
CA ILE A 75 -9.42 -4.67 13.72
C ILE A 75 -8.10 -4.15 13.14
N TRP A 76 -6.99 -4.54 13.75
CA TRP A 76 -5.67 -4.25 13.20
C TRP A 76 -5.44 -5.09 11.95
N THR A 77 -5.27 -4.42 10.82
CA THR A 77 -5.05 -5.04 9.53
C THR A 77 -3.70 -4.61 8.97
N GLU A 78 -2.91 -5.57 8.52
CA GLU A 78 -1.53 -5.34 8.06
C GLU A 78 -1.19 -6.23 6.88
N PHE A 79 -0.49 -5.66 5.91
CA PHE A 79 -0.04 -6.31 4.68
C PHE A 79 1.44 -6.06 4.41
N VAL A 80 2.03 -6.93 3.61
CA VAL A 80 3.34 -6.74 2.97
C VAL A 80 3.20 -6.98 1.47
N ALA A 81 3.51 -5.95 0.69
CA ALA A 81 3.59 -6.02 -0.77
C ALA A 81 5.06 -6.06 -1.22
N PHE A 82 5.38 -6.95 -2.16
CA PHE A 82 6.73 -7.16 -2.68
C PHE A 82 6.81 -6.69 -4.14
N PHE A 83 7.88 -5.95 -4.45
CA PHE A 83 8.07 -5.28 -5.72
C PHE A 83 9.41 -5.62 -6.36
N GLU A 84 9.42 -5.67 -7.69
CA GLU A 84 10.60 -5.71 -8.53
C GLU A 84 10.42 -4.68 -9.66
N ASN A 85 11.33 -3.71 -9.77
CA ASN A 85 11.27 -2.61 -10.74
C ASN A 85 9.90 -1.89 -10.78
N GLY A 86 9.37 -1.56 -9.59
CA GLY A 86 8.07 -0.89 -9.44
C GLY A 86 6.85 -1.77 -9.70
N GLN A 87 7.04 -3.04 -10.06
CA GLN A 87 5.97 -4.00 -10.29
C GLN A 87 5.76 -4.87 -9.06
N MET A 88 4.55 -4.84 -8.51
CA MET A 88 4.16 -5.77 -7.46
C MET A 88 4.07 -7.19 -8.03
N PHE A 89 4.74 -8.14 -7.39
CA PHE A 89 4.68 -9.56 -7.75
C PHE A 89 4.06 -10.43 -6.66
N LYS A 90 3.88 -9.89 -5.44
CA LYS A 90 3.27 -10.60 -4.32
C LYS A 90 2.70 -9.63 -3.30
N ILE A 91 1.58 -9.98 -2.69
CA ILE A 91 1.04 -9.32 -1.49
C ILE A 91 0.64 -10.39 -0.47
N VAL A 92 0.89 -10.13 0.81
CA VAL A 92 0.57 -11.05 1.91
C VAL A 92 -0.08 -10.28 3.03
N GLN A 93 -1.26 -10.74 3.47
CA GLN A 93 -1.86 -10.25 4.71
C GLN A 93 -1.15 -10.87 5.92
N ILE A 94 -0.65 -10.01 6.81
CA ILE A 94 0.04 -10.38 8.05
C ILE A 94 -0.93 -10.42 9.23
N ALA A 95 -1.84 -9.45 9.27
CA ALA A 95 -2.85 -9.32 10.32
C ALA A 95 -4.22 -8.87 9.75
N PRO A 96 -5.33 -9.32 10.36
CA PRO A 96 -5.40 -10.57 11.11
C PRO A 96 -4.88 -11.73 10.23
N LYS A 97 -4.29 -12.76 10.84
CA LYS A 97 -3.95 -13.96 10.06
C LYS A 97 -5.24 -14.56 9.54
N VAL A 98 -5.50 -14.37 8.25
CA VAL A 98 -6.56 -15.11 7.57
C VAL A 98 -5.98 -16.49 7.32
N GLU A 99 -6.48 -17.51 8.01
CA GLU A 99 -6.20 -18.91 7.70
C GLU A 99 -6.93 -19.30 6.40
N LYS A 100 -6.61 -18.66 5.27
CA LYS A 100 -7.04 -19.13 3.95
C LYS A 100 -5.98 -18.81 2.90
N GLU A 101 -5.39 -19.87 2.35
CA GLU A 101 -4.73 -19.82 1.04
C GLU A 101 -5.81 -19.48 0.00
N ILE A 102 -5.60 -18.39 -0.74
CA ILE A 102 -6.36 -18.13 -1.96
C ILE A 102 -5.34 -18.10 -3.09
N LEU A 103 -5.45 -19.12 -3.95
CA LEU A 103 -4.85 -19.19 -5.29
C LEU A 103 -5.79 -18.54 -6.29
#